data_AF-A0A5E4FZP7-F1
#
_entry.id   AF-A0A5E4FZP7-F1
#
_cell.length_a   1.000
_cell.length_b   1.000
_cell.length_c   1.000
_cell.angle_alpha   90.00
_cell.angle_beta   90.00
_cell.angle_gamma   90.00
#
_symmetry.space_group_name_H-M   'P 1'
#
loop_
_entity.id
_entity.type
_entity.pdbx_description
1 polymer ?
#
loop_
_entity_poly.entity_id
_entity_poly.type
_entity_poly.pdbx_seq_one_letter_code
_entity_poly.pdbx_strand_id
1 'polypeptide(L)'
;KDLSPATFEEETKSTRGINTMNHVVKRKIQKIKPVVEYNKSSRPHGKAAIEMQSYIKWTKLPKDLKEQIWEAVQMAYVVGERGKKMVLCSAAKKWKDFKSTLTRQFILPFTNEKEKEKLKEPPQLYNFIEKLQWDAFVASRLSPDFEVLHFEQSQRKEKCEYNHRLSRKGYIGLEGQLEETMPGEEIDRSLLWKKAREDKQGKIPDPKVAEKAKLIDDLKKQVSEGTLTISGSNDILNLALGTPEQ
;
A
#
# COMPACT_ATOMS: atom_id res chain seq x y z
N LYS A 1 40.96 -19.59 -36.50
CA LYS A 1 40.00 -20.01 -35.45
C LYS A 1 39.62 -18.75 -34.70
N ASP A 2 38.64 -18.05 -35.24
CA ASP A 2 38.14 -16.78 -34.75
C ASP A 2 37.24 -17.02 -33.54
N LEU A 3 37.46 -16.26 -32.47
CA LEU A 3 36.62 -16.24 -31.27
C LEU A 3 35.96 -14.86 -31.22
N SER A 4 34.71 -14.80 -31.65
CA SER A 4 33.85 -13.63 -31.55
C SER A 4 33.58 -13.27 -30.08
N PRO A 5 33.49 -11.98 -29.71
CA PRO A 5 33.08 -11.57 -28.38
C PRO A 5 31.55 -11.62 -28.28
N ALA A 6 31.04 -12.35 -27.29
CA ALA A 6 29.63 -12.42 -26.97
C ALA A 6 29.16 -11.07 -26.39
N THR A 7 28.34 -10.35 -27.16
CA THR A 7 27.59 -9.18 -26.70
C THR A 7 26.55 -9.65 -25.69
N PHE A 8 26.75 -9.33 -24.41
CA PHE A 8 25.71 -9.47 -23.39
C PHE A 8 24.75 -8.31 -23.57
N GLU A 9 23.63 -8.53 -24.26
CA GLU A 9 22.52 -7.59 -24.27
C GLU A 9 21.86 -7.61 -22.88
N GLU A 10 22.06 -6.53 -22.14
CA GLU A 10 21.36 -6.26 -20.88
C GLU A 10 19.90 -5.91 -21.22
N GLU A 11 19.02 -6.92 -21.17
CA GLU A 11 17.58 -6.71 -21.24
C GLU A 11 17.13 -5.80 -20.08
N THR A 12 16.98 -4.51 -20.39
CA THR A 12 16.38 -3.55 -19.47
C THR A 12 14.93 -3.96 -19.19
N LYS A 13 14.70 -4.58 -18.04
CA LYS A 13 13.33 -4.88 -17.57
C LYS A 13 12.53 -3.58 -17.57
N SER A 14 11.45 -3.55 -18.37
CA SER A 14 10.52 -2.44 -18.46
C SER A 14 10.08 -1.99 -17.06
N THR A 15 10.68 -0.92 -16.58
CA THR A 15 10.36 -0.34 -15.28
C THR A 15 9.15 0.56 -15.50
N ARG A 16 8.07 0.35 -14.73
CA ARG A 16 6.88 1.22 -14.83
C ARG A 16 7.30 2.69 -14.63
N GLY A 17 7.18 3.49 -15.69
CA GLY A 17 7.46 4.92 -15.64
C GLY A 17 6.59 5.67 -14.64
N ILE A 18 6.96 6.92 -14.37
CA ILE A 18 6.20 7.80 -13.47
C ILE A 18 4.77 7.96 -14.01
N ASN A 19 3.78 7.47 -13.26
CA ASN A 19 2.38 7.80 -13.55
C ASN A 19 2.16 9.31 -13.29
N THR A 20 2.04 10.08 -14.36
CA THR A 20 1.83 11.54 -14.37
C THR A 20 0.37 11.95 -14.20
N MET A 21 -0.58 11.00 -14.24
CA MET A 21 -2.03 11.26 -14.10
C MET A 21 -2.52 12.44 -14.97
N ASN A 22 -2.04 12.57 -16.21
CA ASN A 22 -2.31 13.70 -17.11
C ASN A 22 -3.82 14.01 -17.29
N HIS A 23 -4.68 13.00 -17.23
CA HIS A 23 -6.13 13.17 -17.30
C HIS A 23 -6.71 13.92 -16.10
N VAL A 24 -6.14 13.76 -14.88
CA VAL A 24 -6.53 14.53 -13.70
C VAL A 24 -6.13 15.99 -13.86
N VAL A 25 -4.93 16.24 -14.39
CA VAL A 25 -4.45 17.62 -14.69
C VAL A 25 -5.37 18.30 -15.72
N LYS A 26 -5.78 17.59 -16.78
CA LYS A 26 -6.73 18.11 -17.78
C LYS A 26 -8.10 18.44 -17.16
N ARG A 27 -8.65 17.56 -16.31
CA ARG A 27 -9.92 17.82 -15.60
C ARG A 27 -9.84 19.04 -14.68
N LYS A 28 -8.70 19.24 -13.99
CA LYS A 28 -8.43 20.42 -13.16
C LYS A 28 -8.50 21.71 -13.98
N ILE A 29 -7.86 21.74 -15.15
CA ILE A 29 -7.91 22.89 -16.08
C ILE A 29 -9.36 23.16 -16.54
N GLN A 30 -10.12 22.11 -16.79
CA GLN A 30 -11.53 22.18 -17.19
C GLN A 30 -12.50 22.44 -16.03
N LYS A 31 -12.00 22.61 -14.79
CA LYS A 31 -12.80 22.79 -13.56
C LYS A 31 -13.79 21.64 -13.27
N ILE A 32 -13.56 20.45 -13.83
CA ILE A 32 -14.37 19.26 -13.57
C ILE A 32 -13.82 18.56 -12.33
N LYS A 33 -14.61 18.52 -11.26
CA LYS A 33 -14.23 17.91 -9.97
C LYS A 33 -15.07 16.65 -9.70
N PRO A 34 -14.47 15.44 -9.72
CA PRO A 34 -15.16 14.23 -9.29
C PRO A 34 -15.53 14.33 -7.81
N VAL A 35 -16.78 14.00 -7.47
CA VAL A 35 -17.24 13.89 -6.07
C VAL A 35 -16.69 12.61 -5.47
N VAL A 36 -16.11 12.69 -4.28
CA VAL A 36 -15.63 11.53 -3.52
C VAL A 36 -16.74 11.08 -2.59
N GLU A 37 -17.21 9.85 -2.77
CA GLU A 37 -18.25 9.25 -1.93
C GLU A 37 -17.64 8.62 -0.68
N TYR A 38 -18.41 8.60 0.42
CA TYR A 38 -17.99 8.10 1.73
C TYR A 38 -18.95 7.00 2.22
N ASN A 39 -18.40 5.96 2.82
CA ASN A 39 -19.19 4.92 3.48
C ASN A 39 -19.70 5.36 4.87
N LYS A 40 -20.54 4.55 5.52
CA LYS A 40 -21.13 4.84 6.85
C LYS A 40 -20.07 5.12 7.93
N SER A 41 -18.90 4.51 7.81
CA SER A 41 -17.72 4.73 8.67
C SER A 41 -16.93 5.99 8.33
N SER A 42 -17.49 6.90 7.51
CA SER A 42 -16.87 8.15 7.04
C SER A 42 -15.55 7.95 6.29
N ARG A 43 -15.38 6.81 5.62
CA ARG A 43 -14.18 6.51 4.81
C ARG A 43 -14.48 6.67 3.32
N PRO A 44 -13.63 7.35 2.54
CA PRO A 44 -13.85 7.54 1.12
C PRO A 44 -13.71 6.22 0.36
N HIS A 45 -14.63 5.97 -0.55
CA HIS A 45 -14.66 4.77 -1.37
C HIS A 45 -15.02 5.08 -2.83
N GLY A 46 -14.99 4.07 -3.69
CA GLY A 46 -15.32 4.21 -5.11
C GLY A 46 -14.17 4.72 -5.99
N LYS A 47 -14.49 4.92 -7.27
CA LYS A 47 -13.51 5.19 -8.34
C LYS A 47 -12.78 6.53 -8.14
N ALA A 48 -13.51 7.58 -7.73
CA ALA A 48 -12.94 8.89 -7.44
C ALA A 48 -11.98 8.86 -6.24
N ALA A 49 -12.28 8.09 -5.19
CA ALA A 49 -11.39 7.92 -4.04
C ALA A 49 -10.07 7.24 -4.43
N ILE A 50 -10.13 6.19 -5.26
CA ILE A 50 -8.94 5.45 -5.74
C ILE A 50 -8.05 6.36 -6.62
N GLU A 51 -8.67 7.17 -7.49
CA GLU A 51 -7.98 8.11 -8.37
C GLU A 51 -7.32 9.25 -7.56
N MET A 52 -8.05 9.84 -6.61
CA MET A 52 -7.54 10.84 -5.66
C MET A 52 -6.35 10.32 -4.86
N GLN A 53 -6.43 9.11 -4.29
CA GLN A 53 -5.31 8.49 -3.59
C GLN A 53 -4.10 8.28 -4.51
N SER A 54 -4.31 8.10 -5.81
CA SER A 54 -3.24 7.94 -6.81
C SER A 54 -2.59 9.27 -7.19
N TYR A 55 -3.36 10.37 -7.21
CA TYR A 55 -2.90 11.72 -7.56
C TYR A 55 -2.02 12.37 -6.49
N ILE A 56 -2.20 12.04 -5.20
CA ILE A 56 -1.34 12.54 -4.12
C ILE A 56 0.09 12.00 -4.33
N LYS A 57 0.92 12.79 -5.02
CA LYS A 57 2.36 12.64 -5.25
C LYS A 57 3.04 13.98 -4.96
N TRP A 58 4.23 13.92 -4.36
CA TRP A 58 4.91 15.02 -3.67
C TRP A 58 5.71 15.93 -4.60
N THR A 59 5.60 17.26 -4.44
CA THR A 59 6.62 18.26 -4.80
C THR A 59 6.54 19.51 -3.87
N LYS A 60 7.70 19.86 -3.28
CA LYS A 60 8.10 21.05 -2.47
C LYS A 60 7.52 21.22 -1.05
N LEU A 61 8.39 21.53 -0.07
CA LEU A 61 8.14 21.17 1.35
C LEU A 61 8.92 22.01 2.41
N PRO A 62 8.26 22.98 3.11
CA PRO A 62 8.58 23.45 4.48
C PRO A 62 7.40 23.33 5.47
N LYS A 63 7.51 23.75 6.76
CA LYS A 63 6.57 23.51 7.91
C LYS A 63 5.06 23.71 7.67
N ASP A 64 4.72 24.44 6.63
CA ASP A 64 3.39 24.70 6.07
C ASP A 64 2.86 23.53 5.19
N LEU A 65 3.64 22.46 5.07
CA LEU A 65 3.44 21.38 4.13
C LEU A 65 2.12 20.62 4.31
N LYS A 66 1.74 20.30 5.55
CA LYS A 66 0.50 19.54 5.76
C LYS A 66 -0.68 20.36 5.24
N GLU A 67 -0.62 21.67 5.42
CA GLU A 67 -1.61 22.61 4.91
C GLU A 67 -1.48 22.73 3.39
N GLN A 68 -0.29 22.88 2.82
CA GLN A 68 -0.08 22.91 1.37
C GLN A 68 -0.52 21.62 0.67
N ILE A 69 -0.31 20.44 1.27
CA ILE A 69 -0.84 19.16 0.78
C ILE A 69 -2.36 19.17 0.82
N TRP A 70 -2.93 19.67 1.92
CA TRP A 70 -4.38 19.76 2.08
C TRP A 70 -4.99 20.73 1.06
N GLU A 71 -4.46 21.93 0.93
CA GLU A 71 -4.84 22.95 -0.05
C GLU A 71 -4.68 22.45 -1.50
N ALA A 72 -3.56 21.80 -1.82
CA ALA A 72 -3.35 21.22 -3.15
C ALA A 72 -4.40 20.17 -3.49
N VAL A 73 -4.81 19.37 -2.51
CA VAL A 73 -5.90 18.40 -2.67
C VAL A 73 -7.26 19.09 -2.78
N GLN A 74 -7.56 20.12 -1.97
CA GLN A 74 -8.80 20.91 -2.07
C GLN A 74 -8.92 21.67 -3.40
N MET A 75 -7.79 22.11 -3.96
CA MET A 75 -7.75 22.71 -5.29
C MET A 75 -8.12 21.69 -6.39
N ALA A 76 -7.73 20.43 -6.24
CA ALA A 76 -7.96 19.38 -7.23
C ALA A 76 -9.28 18.61 -7.03
N TYR A 77 -9.77 18.50 -5.79
CA TYR A 77 -10.90 17.66 -5.39
C TYR A 77 -11.78 18.39 -4.37
N VAL A 78 -13.09 18.14 -4.40
CA VAL A 78 -14.01 18.61 -3.35
C VAL A 78 -13.92 17.64 -2.17
N VAL A 79 -13.09 17.97 -1.19
CA VAL A 79 -12.91 17.18 0.04
C VAL A 79 -13.30 18.06 1.22
N GLY A 80 -14.34 17.64 1.96
CA GLY A 80 -14.73 18.33 3.19
C GLY A 80 -13.67 18.17 4.28
N GLU A 81 -13.68 19.05 5.29
CA GLU A 81 -12.68 19.09 6.36
C GLU A 81 -12.52 17.75 7.10
N ARG A 82 -13.62 16.97 7.21
CA ARG A 82 -13.63 15.60 7.76
C ARG A 82 -12.64 14.65 7.03
N GLY A 83 -12.31 14.92 5.77
CA GLY A 83 -11.37 14.14 4.96
C GLY A 83 -9.89 14.49 5.17
N LYS A 84 -9.56 15.61 5.85
CA LYS A 84 -8.18 16.11 6.00
C LYS A 84 -7.25 15.07 6.63
N LYS A 85 -7.69 14.43 7.71
CA LYS A 85 -6.92 13.37 8.39
C LYS A 85 -6.56 12.23 7.43
N MET A 86 -7.52 11.78 6.63
CA MET A 86 -7.31 10.69 5.65
C MET A 86 -6.33 11.12 4.55
N VAL A 87 -6.47 12.33 4.03
CA VAL A 87 -5.54 12.88 3.02
C VAL A 87 -4.12 12.90 3.56
N LEU A 88 -3.93 13.42 4.77
CA LEU A 88 -2.61 13.49 5.41
C LEU A 88 -2.04 12.10 5.72
N CYS A 89 -2.85 11.16 6.19
CA CYS A 89 -2.43 9.77 6.39
C CYS A 89 -1.99 9.11 5.07
N SER A 90 -2.74 9.34 3.99
CA SER A 90 -2.41 8.83 2.66
C SER A 90 -1.11 9.43 2.12
N ALA A 91 -0.96 10.75 2.22
CA ALA A 91 0.26 11.46 1.82
C ALA A 91 1.48 10.95 2.59
N ALA A 92 1.36 10.79 3.91
CA ALA A 92 2.41 10.23 4.76
C ALA A 92 2.78 8.80 4.36
N LYS A 93 1.81 7.95 4.00
CA LYS A 93 2.07 6.60 3.49
C LYS A 93 2.87 6.65 2.19
N LYS A 94 2.45 7.46 1.22
CA LYS A 94 3.17 7.64 -0.06
C LYS A 94 4.59 8.13 0.14
N TRP A 95 4.82 9.01 1.13
CA TRP A 95 6.16 9.47 1.48
C TRP A 95 7.04 8.34 2.01
N LYS A 96 6.49 7.48 2.88
CA LYS A 96 7.20 6.28 3.35
C LYS A 96 7.52 5.34 2.19
N ASP A 97 6.56 5.08 1.30
CA ASP A 97 6.74 4.22 0.13
C ASP A 97 7.81 4.76 -0.83
N PHE A 98 7.82 6.08 -1.03
CA PHE A 98 8.84 6.78 -1.82
C PHE A 98 10.24 6.60 -1.22
N LYS A 99 10.41 6.89 0.07
CA LYS A 99 11.68 6.65 0.77
C LYS A 99 12.12 5.18 0.71
N SER A 100 11.18 4.25 0.88
CA SER A 100 11.46 2.81 0.76
C SER A 100 11.95 2.44 -0.65
N THR A 101 11.37 3.06 -1.68
CA THR A 101 11.77 2.85 -3.07
C THR A 101 13.16 3.41 -3.33
N LEU A 102 13.46 4.62 -2.85
CA LEU A 102 14.79 5.21 -2.89
C LEU A 102 15.83 4.29 -2.23
N THR A 103 15.55 3.82 -1.01
CA THR A 103 16.45 2.92 -0.29
C THR A 103 16.67 1.62 -1.05
N ARG A 104 15.61 0.94 -1.51
CA ARG A 104 15.72 -0.37 -2.17
C ARG A 104 16.39 -0.31 -3.53
N GLN A 105 16.12 0.73 -4.33
CA GLN A 105 16.57 0.79 -5.72
C GLN A 105 17.86 1.58 -5.91
N PHE A 106 18.12 2.57 -5.04
CA PHE A 106 19.19 3.53 -5.26
C PHE A 106 20.19 3.62 -4.12
N ILE A 107 20.00 2.87 -3.01
CA ILE A 107 20.95 2.84 -1.89
C ILE A 107 21.46 1.42 -1.64
N LEU A 108 20.57 0.49 -1.27
CA LEU A 108 20.95 -0.88 -0.91
C LEU A 108 21.76 -1.64 -1.98
N PRO A 109 21.51 -1.45 -3.30
CA PRO A 109 22.33 -2.11 -4.32
C PRO A 109 23.77 -1.62 -4.38
N PHE A 110 24.06 -0.40 -3.90
CA PHE A 110 25.35 0.28 -4.06
C PHE A 110 26.07 0.50 -2.71
N THR A 111 25.80 -0.36 -1.73
CA THR A 111 26.41 -0.29 -0.39
C THR A 111 27.89 -0.67 -0.39
N ASN A 112 28.35 -1.43 -1.38
CA ASN A 112 29.73 -1.86 -1.54
C ASN A 112 30.66 -0.68 -1.85
N GLU A 113 31.89 -0.71 -1.33
CA GLU A 113 32.86 0.40 -1.45
C GLU A 113 33.13 0.83 -2.90
N LYS A 114 33.15 -0.11 -3.85
CA LYS A 114 33.36 0.16 -5.28
C LYS A 114 32.20 0.92 -5.94
N GLU A 115 31.01 0.86 -5.36
CA GLU A 115 29.79 1.42 -5.94
C GLU A 115 29.22 2.60 -5.16
N LYS A 116 29.82 2.93 -4.00
CA LYS A 116 29.50 4.14 -3.21
C LYS A 116 29.65 5.42 -4.01
N GLU A 117 30.50 5.44 -5.03
CA GLU A 117 30.63 6.56 -5.97
C GLU A 117 29.29 6.90 -6.66
N LYS A 118 28.44 5.89 -6.93
CA LYS A 118 27.10 6.07 -7.51
C LYS A 118 26.09 6.71 -6.53
N LEU A 119 26.43 6.81 -5.24
CA LEU A 119 25.60 7.42 -4.21
C LEU A 119 25.88 8.93 -4.02
N LYS A 120 26.91 9.48 -4.67
CA LYS A 120 27.30 10.89 -4.51
C LYS A 120 26.26 11.87 -5.06
N GLU A 121 25.45 11.42 -6.01
CA GLU A 121 24.41 12.23 -6.64
C GLU A 121 23.03 11.58 -6.47
N PRO A 122 21.97 12.39 -6.30
CA PRO A 122 20.61 11.87 -6.28
C PRO A 122 20.27 11.25 -7.66
N PRO A 123 19.37 10.25 -7.70
CA PRO A 123 18.93 9.68 -8.96
C PRO A 123 18.35 10.75 -9.89
N GLN A 124 18.79 10.78 -11.15
CA GLN A 124 18.32 11.76 -12.15
C GLN A 124 16.79 11.78 -12.30
N LEU A 125 16.13 10.63 -12.08
CA LEU A 125 14.67 10.50 -12.07
C LEU A 125 13.98 11.42 -11.04
N TYR A 126 14.70 11.78 -9.99
CA TYR A 126 14.22 12.61 -8.89
C TYR A 126 15.07 13.88 -8.75
N ASN A 127 15.20 14.63 -9.86
CA ASN A 127 15.93 15.90 -9.94
C ASN A 127 15.46 17.00 -8.97
N PHE A 128 14.30 16.83 -8.33
CA PHE A 128 13.79 17.73 -7.30
C PHE A 128 14.40 17.48 -5.92
N ILE A 129 15.20 16.43 -5.74
CA ILE A 129 15.90 16.14 -4.49
C ILE A 129 17.20 16.94 -4.49
N GLU A 130 17.35 17.85 -3.54
CA GLU A 130 18.59 18.60 -3.36
C GLU A 130 19.72 17.68 -2.88
N LYS A 131 20.95 17.93 -3.34
CA LYS A 131 22.11 17.11 -2.99
C LYS A 131 22.30 17.00 -1.47
N LEU A 132 22.16 18.09 -0.73
CA LEU A 132 22.28 18.10 0.73
C LEU A 132 21.25 17.15 1.41
N GLN A 133 20.01 17.14 0.89
CA GLN A 133 18.95 16.27 1.40
C GLN A 133 19.21 14.80 1.05
N TRP A 134 19.76 14.55 -0.15
CA TRP A 134 20.16 13.22 -0.58
C TRP A 134 21.30 12.67 0.27
N ASP A 135 22.37 13.43 0.48
CA ASP A 135 23.53 13.02 1.27
C ASP A 135 23.12 12.67 2.72
N ALA A 136 22.30 13.52 3.34
CA ALA A 136 21.75 13.26 4.67
C ALA A 136 20.86 12.00 4.69
N PHE A 137 20.06 11.78 3.63
CA PHE A 137 19.23 10.60 3.51
C PHE A 137 20.05 9.32 3.35
N VAL A 138 21.08 9.31 2.50
CA VAL A 138 22.00 8.17 2.33
C VAL A 138 22.68 7.84 3.65
N ALA A 139 23.25 8.83 4.34
CA ALA A 139 23.86 8.64 5.66
C ALA A 139 22.87 8.00 6.66
N SER A 140 21.61 8.45 6.66
CA SER A 140 20.57 7.87 7.53
C SER A 140 20.15 6.44 7.18
N ARG A 141 20.40 5.98 5.94
CA ARG A 141 20.07 4.63 5.47
C ARG A 141 21.22 3.65 5.55
N LEU A 142 22.44 4.15 5.72
CA LEU A 142 23.64 3.36 5.96
C LEU A 142 24.01 3.29 7.44
N SER A 143 23.21 3.88 8.33
CA SER A 143 23.46 3.82 9.77
C SER A 143 23.17 2.41 10.33
N PRO A 144 23.92 1.96 11.36
CA PRO A 144 23.65 0.68 12.03
C PRO A 144 22.22 0.59 12.58
N ASP A 145 21.69 1.68 13.14
CA ASP A 145 20.33 1.74 13.66
C ASP A 145 19.28 1.44 12.58
N PHE A 146 19.51 1.93 11.35
CA PHE A 146 18.61 1.66 10.25
C PHE A 146 18.69 0.20 9.80
N GLU A 147 19.87 -0.41 9.82
CA GLU A 147 20.06 -1.81 9.47
C GLU A 147 19.28 -2.74 10.40
N VAL A 148 19.37 -2.51 11.72
CA VAL A 148 18.60 -3.25 12.73
C VAL A 148 17.10 -3.09 12.49
N LEU A 149 16.63 -1.85 12.33
CA LEU A 149 15.22 -1.56 12.07
C LEU A 149 14.74 -2.19 10.76
N HIS A 150 15.55 -2.15 9.71
CA HIS A 150 15.22 -2.72 8.41
C HIS A 150 15.12 -4.25 8.50
N PHE A 151 16.05 -4.90 9.20
CA PHE A 151 16.03 -6.33 9.44
C PHE A 151 14.78 -6.75 10.21
N GLU A 152 14.46 -6.10 11.34
CA GLU A 152 13.25 -6.41 12.10
C GLU A 152 11.98 -6.29 11.26
N GLN A 153 11.87 -5.23 10.46
CA GLN A 153 10.69 -5.03 9.60
C GLN A 153 10.62 -6.08 8.47
N SER A 154 11.78 -6.53 7.96
CA SER A 154 11.85 -7.65 7.01
C SER A 154 11.32 -8.93 7.66
N GLN A 155 11.76 -9.25 8.88
CA GLN A 155 11.28 -10.43 9.62
C GLN A 155 9.77 -10.35 9.91
N ARG A 156 9.25 -9.17 10.25
CA ARG A 156 7.79 -8.98 10.42
C ARG A 156 7.04 -9.20 9.11
N LYS A 157 7.60 -8.79 7.97
CA LYS A 157 6.97 -8.98 6.67
C LYS A 157 7.02 -10.44 6.21
N GLU A 158 8.10 -11.16 6.51
CA GLU A 158 8.22 -12.60 6.22
C GLU A 158 7.14 -13.42 6.93
N LYS A 159 6.80 -13.07 8.17
CA LYS A 159 5.69 -13.69 8.93
C LYS A 159 4.30 -13.46 8.32
N CYS A 160 4.14 -12.52 7.38
CA CYS A 160 2.85 -12.26 6.72
C CYS A 160 2.58 -13.30 5.62
N GLU A 161 2.15 -14.50 6.03
CA GLU A 161 1.90 -15.64 5.12
C GLU A 161 0.71 -15.38 4.18
N TYR A 162 -0.42 -14.91 4.72
CA TYR A 162 -1.69 -14.85 3.98
C TYR A 162 -1.97 -13.46 3.40
N ASN A 163 -1.30 -13.10 2.30
CA ASN A 163 -1.49 -11.78 1.66
C ASN A 163 -2.89 -11.65 1.03
N HIS A 164 -3.52 -10.47 1.17
CA HIS A 164 -4.83 -10.19 0.56
C HIS A 164 -4.70 -9.76 -0.92
N ARG A 165 -5.78 -9.90 -1.70
CA ARG A 165 -5.83 -9.63 -3.15
C ARG A 165 -6.63 -8.37 -3.52
N LEU A 166 -7.01 -7.58 -2.52
CA LEU A 166 -7.84 -6.37 -2.68
C LEU A 166 -7.16 -5.20 -3.43
N SER A 167 -5.85 -5.28 -3.70
CA SER A 167 -5.13 -4.21 -4.40
C SER A 167 -5.41 -2.82 -3.77
N ARG A 168 -5.69 -1.80 -4.60
CA ARG A 168 -6.03 -0.43 -4.19
C ARG A 168 -7.39 -0.29 -3.52
N LYS A 169 -8.28 -1.29 -3.62
CA LYS A 169 -9.60 -1.25 -2.99
C LYS A 169 -9.47 -1.29 -1.46
N GLY A 170 -8.55 -2.12 -0.96
CA GLY A 170 -8.37 -2.37 0.46
C GLY A 170 -9.62 -2.95 1.13
N TYR A 171 -9.54 -3.19 2.44
CA TYR A 171 -10.67 -3.75 3.21
C TYR A 171 -11.87 -2.79 3.28
N ILE A 172 -11.62 -1.48 3.32
CA ILE A 172 -12.67 -0.45 3.35
C ILE A 172 -13.55 -0.53 2.10
N GLY A 173 -12.93 -0.64 0.92
CA GLY A 173 -13.68 -0.76 -0.32
C GLY A 173 -14.32 -2.14 -0.49
N LEU A 174 -13.78 -3.18 0.15
CA LEU A 174 -14.42 -4.51 0.17
C LEU A 174 -15.68 -4.48 1.03
N GLU A 175 -15.60 -3.91 2.23
CA GLU A 175 -16.71 -3.78 3.17
C GLU A 175 -17.89 -3.04 2.54
N GLY A 176 -17.65 -1.90 1.88
CA GLY A 176 -18.71 -1.18 1.17
C GLY A 176 -19.38 -2.01 0.06
N GLN A 177 -18.63 -2.83 -0.66
CA GLN A 177 -19.21 -3.70 -1.70
C GLN A 177 -20.05 -4.84 -1.13
N LEU A 178 -19.62 -5.40 0.00
CA LEU A 178 -20.38 -6.44 0.67
C LEU A 178 -21.68 -5.86 1.24
N GLU A 179 -21.63 -4.65 1.80
CA GLU A 179 -22.82 -3.96 2.32
C GLU A 179 -23.85 -3.65 1.23
N GLU A 180 -23.41 -3.33 0.01
CA GLU A 180 -24.29 -3.14 -1.16
C GLU A 180 -24.91 -4.46 -1.65
N THR A 181 -24.16 -5.56 -1.60
CA THR A 181 -24.59 -6.85 -2.15
C THR A 181 -25.46 -7.64 -1.17
N MET A 182 -25.21 -7.48 0.13
CA MET A 182 -25.83 -8.24 1.21
C MET A 182 -26.32 -7.27 2.30
N PRO A 183 -27.35 -6.44 2.00
CA PRO A 183 -27.79 -5.39 2.91
C PRO A 183 -28.40 -5.99 4.18
N GLY A 184 -27.87 -5.58 5.33
CA GLY A 184 -28.37 -5.99 6.65
C GLY A 184 -27.74 -7.26 7.21
N GLU A 185 -26.88 -7.95 6.46
CA GLU A 185 -26.07 -9.04 7.00
C GLU A 185 -24.86 -8.53 7.77
N GLU A 186 -24.53 -9.20 8.88
CA GLU A 186 -23.37 -8.86 9.68
C GLU A 186 -22.08 -9.24 8.94
N ILE A 187 -21.31 -8.23 8.52
CA ILE A 187 -20.02 -8.42 7.87
C ILE A 187 -18.96 -8.72 8.94
N ASP A 188 -18.86 -10.00 9.31
CA ASP A 188 -17.84 -10.44 10.25
C ASP A 188 -16.42 -10.40 9.64
N ARG A 189 -15.42 -10.23 10.50
CA ARG A 189 -13.99 -10.17 10.15
C ARG A 189 -13.52 -11.43 9.42
N SER A 190 -14.02 -12.61 9.78
CA SER A 190 -13.64 -13.86 9.10
C SER A 190 -14.18 -13.91 7.66
N LEU A 191 -15.37 -13.33 7.42
CA LEU A 191 -15.93 -13.16 6.07
C LEU A 191 -15.07 -12.20 5.24
N LEU A 192 -14.71 -11.05 5.82
CA LEU A 192 -13.82 -10.09 5.18
C LEU A 192 -12.47 -10.72 4.82
N TRP A 193 -11.89 -11.52 5.73
CA TRP A 193 -10.62 -12.18 5.49
C TRP A 193 -10.69 -13.16 4.30
N LYS A 194 -11.76 -13.96 4.21
CA LYS A 194 -11.99 -14.88 3.09
C LYS A 194 -12.20 -14.12 1.78
N LYS A 195 -13.16 -13.19 1.75
CA LYS A 195 -13.49 -12.37 0.58
C LYS A 195 -12.31 -11.56 0.06
N ALA A 196 -11.43 -11.11 0.96
CA ALA A 196 -10.21 -10.40 0.59
C ALA A 196 -9.20 -11.24 -0.19
N ARG A 197 -9.32 -12.57 -0.17
CA ARG A 197 -8.38 -13.54 -0.76
C ARG A 197 -8.99 -14.34 -1.92
N GLU A 198 -10.27 -14.11 -2.20
CA GLU A 198 -10.93 -14.62 -3.40
C GLU A 198 -10.41 -13.93 -4.67
N ASP A 199 -10.46 -14.65 -5.78
CA ASP A 199 -10.31 -14.13 -7.12
C ASP A 199 -11.65 -13.61 -7.67
N LYS A 200 -11.67 -13.22 -8.95
CA LYS A 200 -12.89 -12.69 -9.59
C LYS A 200 -13.98 -13.76 -9.75
N GLN A 201 -13.62 -15.03 -9.65
CA GLN A 201 -14.50 -16.19 -9.75
C GLN A 201 -14.93 -16.70 -8.36
N GLY A 202 -14.54 -16.01 -7.27
CA GLY A 202 -14.84 -16.41 -5.90
C GLY A 202 -13.95 -17.54 -5.38
N LYS A 203 -12.88 -17.92 -6.09
CA LYS A 203 -11.97 -18.98 -5.67
C LYS A 203 -10.77 -18.42 -4.92
N ILE A 204 -10.21 -19.19 -3.99
CA ILE A 204 -8.96 -18.87 -3.32
C ILE A 204 -7.84 -19.68 -4.02
N PRO A 205 -6.95 -19.03 -4.80
CA PRO A 205 -5.99 -19.78 -5.61
C PRO A 205 -4.86 -20.40 -4.81
N ASP A 206 -4.50 -19.80 -3.67
CA ASP A 206 -3.42 -20.29 -2.80
C ASP A 206 -3.95 -21.46 -1.95
N PRO A 207 -3.39 -22.68 -2.09
CA PRO A 207 -3.87 -23.86 -1.36
C PRO A 207 -3.81 -23.70 0.15
N LYS A 208 -2.75 -23.07 0.69
CA LYS A 208 -2.61 -22.86 2.14
C LYS A 208 -3.68 -21.93 2.68
N VAL A 209 -3.98 -20.87 1.92
CA VAL A 209 -5.05 -19.93 2.25
C VAL A 209 -6.41 -20.61 2.15
N ALA A 210 -6.60 -21.49 1.16
CA ALA A 210 -7.83 -22.24 0.97
C ALA A 210 -8.09 -23.22 2.13
N GLU A 211 -7.08 -23.89 2.65
CA GLU A 211 -7.19 -24.72 3.86
C GLU A 211 -7.66 -23.91 5.07
N LYS A 212 -7.06 -22.73 5.30
CA LYS A 212 -7.49 -21.81 6.36
C LYS A 212 -8.92 -21.32 6.16
N ALA A 213 -9.32 -21.04 4.92
CA ALA A 213 -10.68 -20.65 4.61
C ALA A 213 -11.71 -21.75 4.89
N LYS A 214 -11.36 -23.03 4.63
CA LYS A 214 -12.20 -24.18 5.00
C LYS A 214 -12.32 -24.32 6.52
N LEU A 215 -11.21 -24.18 7.24
CA LEU A 215 -11.22 -24.20 8.71
C LEU A 215 -12.10 -23.10 9.30
N ILE A 216 -12.11 -21.90 8.70
CA ILE A 216 -13.03 -20.82 9.08
C ILE A 216 -14.49 -21.25 8.91
N ASP A 217 -14.83 -21.95 7.82
CA ASP A 217 -16.19 -22.42 7.58
C ASP A 217 -16.61 -23.50 8.58
N ASP A 218 -15.71 -24.43 8.89
CA ASP A 218 -15.95 -25.49 9.89
C ASP A 218 -16.16 -24.88 11.30
N LEU A 219 -15.35 -23.90 11.67
CA LEU A 219 -15.50 -23.18 12.94
C LEU A 219 -16.80 -22.37 12.99
N LYS A 220 -17.18 -21.71 11.90
CA LYS A 220 -18.49 -21.04 11.79
C LYS A 220 -19.65 -22.00 12.01
N LYS A 221 -19.55 -23.19 11.42
CA LYS A 221 -20.56 -24.24 11.58
C LYS A 221 -20.66 -24.68 13.05
N GLN A 222 -19.54 -24.92 13.72
CA GLN A 222 -19.52 -25.29 15.14
C GLN A 222 -20.10 -24.19 16.06
N VAL A 223 -19.86 -22.91 15.74
CA VAL A 223 -20.48 -21.79 16.47
C VAL A 223 -21.99 -21.77 16.24
N SER A 224 -22.45 -21.96 15.00
CA SER A 224 -23.88 -22.00 14.69
C SER A 224 -24.61 -23.19 15.33
N GLU A 225 -23.92 -24.31 15.52
CA GLU A 225 -24.42 -25.51 16.21
C GLU A 225 -24.38 -25.38 17.75
N GLY A 226 -23.79 -24.30 18.28
CA GLY A 226 -23.63 -24.07 19.71
C GLY A 226 -22.52 -24.89 20.38
N THR A 227 -21.76 -25.68 19.61
CA THR A 227 -20.67 -26.53 20.08
C THR A 227 -19.43 -25.72 20.48
N LEU A 228 -19.26 -24.52 19.90
CA LEU A 228 -18.14 -23.63 20.17
C LEU A 228 -18.65 -22.25 20.61
N THR A 229 -18.19 -21.78 21.77
CA THR A 229 -18.42 -20.40 22.23
C THR A 229 -17.21 -19.54 21.91
N ILE A 230 -17.40 -18.46 21.17
CA ILE A 230 -16.38 -17.46 20.86
C ILE A 230 -16.57 -16.23 21.75
N SER A 231 -15.49 -15.64 22.26
CA SER A 231 -15.57 -14.42 23.07
C SER A 231 -14.32 -13.54 22.92
N GLY A 232 -14.54 -12.22 22.85
CA GLY A 232 -13.48 -11.23 22.78
C GLY A 232 -12.45 -11.53 21.68
N SER A 233 -11.19 -11.63 22.07
CA SER A 233 -10.05 -11.90 21.18
C SER A 233 -9.95 -13.34 20.66
N ASN A 234 -10.76 -14.27 21.17
CA ASN A 234 -10.86 -15.63 20.63
C ASN A 234 -11.97 -15.70 19.57
N ASP A 235 -11.82 -14.88 18.52
CA ASP A 235 -12.70 -14.90 17.36
C ASP A 235 -12.39 -16.09 16.42
N ILE A 236 -13.32 -16.40 15.52
CA ILE A 236 -13.20 -17.51 14.57
C ILE A 236 -11.93 -17.39 13.72
N LEU A 237 -11.56 -16.16 13.37
CA LEU A 237 -10.40 -15.91 12.52
C LEU A 237 -9.10 -16.24 13.26
N ASN A 238 -8.95 -15.81 14.50
CA ASN A 238 -7.77 -16.07 15.32
C ASN A 238 -7.61 -17.57 15.59
N LEU A 239 -8.71 -18.27 15.86
CA LEU A 239 -8.72 -19.73 15.99
C LEU A 239 -8.24 -20.42 14.70
N ALA A 240 -8.72 -19.97 13.54
CA ALA A 240 -8.33 -20.55 12.26
C ALA A 240 -6.85 -20.27 11.92
N LEU A 241 -6.38 -19.06 12.17
CA LEU A 241 -5.01 -18.65 11.84
C LEU A 241 -3.97 -19.13 12.84
N GLY A 242 -4.38 -19.51 14.06
CA GLY A 242 -3.49 -20.03 15.10
C GLY A 242 -2.45 -19.01 15.58
N THR A 243 -2.72 -17.72 15.37
CA THR A 243 -1.85 -16.61 15.79
C THR A 243 -2.64 -15.69 16.71
N PRO A 244 -2.18 -15.46 17.95
CA PRO A 244 -2.72 -14.39 18.79
C PRO A 244 -2.50 -13.04 18.09
N GLU A 245 -3.44 -12.10 18.22
CA GLU A 245 -3.19 -10.73 17.81
C GLU A 245 -1.96 -10.18 18.55
N GLN A 246 -1.00 -9.63 17.80
CA GLN A 246 0.14 -8.87 18.32
C GLN A 246 -0.21 -7.38 18.43
#